data_AF-A0A3M8AHH3-F1
#
_entry.id   AF-A0A3M8AHH3-F1
#
_cell.length_a   1.000
_cell.length_b   1.000
_cell.length_c   1.000
_cell.angle_alpha   90.00
_cell.angle_beta   90.00
_cell.angle_gamma   90.00
#
_symmetry.space_group_name_H-M   'P 1'
#
loop_
_entity.id
_entity.type
_entity.pdbx_description
1 polymer ?
#
loop_
_entity_poly.entity_id
_entity_poly.type
_entity_poly.pdbx_seq_one_letter_code
_entity_poly.pdbx_strand_id
1 'polypeptide(L)'
;MSTPPAARESRSQPEVVIDGIRDLITDGTLVAGSRLPVERDLCTQLGVSRGSLREGIRALVILGVLETRQGDGTYVTSLDATTLFGPLGFLAELQSPENSVHLLAVRRVLEPEAAAKAAVLISDEDLAEAERVLDRGDALLDAPEGEVDLEATIDVDTDFHRVVARASGNPAFAAIIEALIGRTARARLWRAIHDEGAVRRTQAEHRAVLDALRDHDPDRARIRMSVHVLGVEEYTAGHADGTSSGGAGLADGSAAAPGAAGAASAGHAGAPPAAAAGSASARRRPRSTSAGQKSAGTAAS
;
A
#
# COMPACT_ATOMS: atom_id res chain seq x y z
N MET A 1 -53.41 16.48 -10.35
CA MET A 1 -52.11 17.01 -10.78
C MET A 1 -51.16 15.83 -10.86
N SER A 2 -50.95 15.28 -12.06
CA SER A 2 -50.00 14.19 -12.26
C SER A 2 -48.59 14.75 -12.29
N THR A 3 -47.76 14.30 -11.36
CA THR A 3 -46.31 14.48 -11.40
C THR A 3 -45.78 13.92 -12.72
N PRO A 4 -45.08 14.71 -13.56
CA PRO A 4 -44.46 14.17 -14.77
C PRO A 4 -43.38 13.16 -14.40
N PRO A 5 -43.21 12.06 -15.17
CA PRO A 5 -42.15 11.10 -14.93
C PRO A 5 -40.79 11.76 -15.11
N ALA A 6 -39.89 11.56 -14.15
CA ALA A 6 -38.50 11.97 -14.26
C ALA A 6 -37.92 11.44 -15.57
N ALA A 7 -37.39 12.34 -16.41
CA ALA A 7 -36.71 11.97 -17.64
C ALA A 7 -35.62 10.95 -17.31
N ARG A 8 -35.73 9.73 -17.83
CA ARG A 8 -34.59 8.81 -17.90
C ARG A 8 -33.51 9.53 -18.70
N GLU A 9 -32.42 9.93 -18.05
CA GLU A 9 -31.26 10.50 -18.74
C GLU A 9 -30.90 9.56 -19.90
N SER A 10 -31.00 10.05 -21.13
CA SER A 10 -30.59 9.29 -22.31
C SER A 10 -29.09 9.08 -22.21
N ARG A 11 -28.64 7.84 -22.00
CA ARG A 11 -27.21 7.49 -21.98
C ARG A 11 -26.51 8.10 -23.17
N SER A 12 -25.31 8.65 -22.94
CA SER A 12 -24.54 9.22 -24.03
C SER A 12 -24.12 8.11 -25.01
N GLN A 13 -24.04 8.43 -26.30
CA GLN A 13 -23.62 7.44 -27.31
C GLN A 13 -22.22 6.84 -27.03
N PRO A 14 -21.25 7.60 -26.46
CA PRO A 14 -20.00 7.02 -25.97
C PRO A 14 -20.15 6.06 -24.78
N GLU A 15 -21.09 6.29 -23.85
CA GLU A 15 -21.38 5.34 -22.76
C GLU A 15 -21.88 4.00 -23.29
N VAL A 16 -22.72 4.01 -24.34
CA VAL A 16 -23.19 2.78 -25.01
C VAL A 16 -22.01 1.98 -25.56
N VAL A 17 -20.97 2.64 -26.06
CA VAL A 17 -19.75 1.98 -26.54
C VAL A 17 -18.96 1.37 -25.40
N ILE A 18 -18.78 2.11 -24.31
CA ILE A 18 -18.06 1.64 -23.11
C ILE A 18 -18.77 0.42 -22.53
N ASP A 19 -20.09 0.51 -22.32
CA ASP A 19 -20.90 -0.59 -21.83
C ASP A 19 -20.84 -1.79 -22.78
N GLY A 20 -20.99 -1.57 -24.09
CA GLY A 20 -20.98 -2.65 -25.07
C GLY A 20 -19.64 -3.39 -25.14
N ILE A 21 -18.51 -2.68 -25.09
CA ILE A 21 -17.19 -3.32 -25.05
C ILE A 21 -16.98 -4.05 -23.72
N ARG A 22 -17.40 -3.46 -22.60
CA ARG A 22 -17.35 -4.15 -21.29
C ARG A 22 -18.13 -5.45 -21.36
N ASP A 23 -19.35 -5.42 -21.88
CA ASP A 23 -20.21 -6.60 -21.97
C ASP A 23 -19.54 -7.70 -22.81
N LEU A 24 -19.00 -7.35 -23.99
CA LEU A 24 -18.23 -8.26 -24.86
C LEU A 24 -16.98 -8.85 -24.18
N ILE A 25 -16.34 -8.11 -23.26
CA ILE A 25 -15.21 -8.62 -22.50
C ILE A 25 -15.70 -9.58 -21.41
N THR A 26 -16.74 -9.18 -20.67
CA THR A 26 -17.26 -9.97 -19.54
C THR A 26 -17.98 -11.26 -19.97
N ASP A 27 -18.55 -11.28 -21.18
CA ASP A 27 -19.16 -12.48 -21.77
C ASP A 27 -18.15 -13.40 -22.49
N GLY A 28 -16.91 -12.95 -22.63
CA GLY A 28 -15.80 -13.71 -23.23
C GLY A 28 -15.69 -13.63 -24.75
N THR A 29 -16.53 -12.82 -25.42
CA THR A 29 -16.43 -12.57 -26.86
C THR A 29 -15.11 -11.88 -27.22
N LEU A 30 -14.65 -10.97 -26.37
CA LEU A 30 -13.33 -10.34 -26.43
C LEU A 30 -12.51 -10.76 -25.20
N VAL A 31 -11.38 -11.42 -25.43
CA VAL A 31 -10.45 -11.79 -24.34
C VAL A 31 -9.22 -10.89 -24.35
N ALA A 32 -8.45 -10.89 -23.25
CA ALA A 32 -7.17 -10.19 -23.18
C ALA A 32 -6.28 -10.49 -24.41
N GLY A 33 -5.69 -9.46 -25.00
CA GLY A 33 -4.90 -9.54 -26.23
C GLY A 33 -5.71 -9.66 -27.53
N SER A 34 -7.03 -9.76 -27.48
CA SER A 34 -7.88 -9.83 -28.69
C SER A 34 -7.89 -8.51 -29.43
N ARG A 35 -7.88 -8.58 -30.77
CA ARG A 35 -8.10 -7.42 -31.63
C ARG A 35 -9.58 -7.08 -31.68
N LEU A 36 -9.92 -5.79 -31.59
CA LEU A 36 -11.29 -5.33 -31.80
C LEU A 36 -11.75 -5.59 -33.24
N PRO A 37 -13.05 -5.85 -33.47
CA PRO A 37 -13.61 -5.88 -34.81
C PRO A 37 -13.36 -4.55 -35.54
N VAL A 38 -13.38 -4.59 -36.87
CA VAL A 38 -13.23 -3.38 -37.67
C VAL A 38 -14.34 -2.37 -37.35
N GLU A 39 -14.00 -1.08 -37.38
CA GLU A 39 -14.84 0.02 -36.89
C GLU A 39 -16.27 -0.03 -37.44
N ARG A 40 -16.43 -0.36 -38.73
CA ARG A 40 -17.74 -0.47 -39.38
C ARG A 40 -18.62 -1.54 -38.73
N ASP A 41 -18.07 -2.72 -38.51
CA ASP A 41 -18.83 -3.87 -38.03
C ASP A 41 -19.19 -3.68 -36.55
N LEU A 42 -18.27 -3.11 -35.77
CA LEU A 42 -18.50 -2.75 -34.38
C LEU A 42 -19.55 -1.63 -34.22
N CYS A 43 -19.56 -0.62 -35.11
CA CYS A 43 -20.64 0.37 -35.16
C CYS A 43 -22.00 -0.28 -35.40
N THR A 44 -22.08 -1.22 -36.35
CA THR A 44 -23.33 -1.93 -36.65
C THR A 44 -23.78 -2.79 -35.48
N GLN A 45 -22.86 -3.49 -34.84
CA GLN A 45 -23.14 -4.34 -33.67
C GLN A 45 -23.65 -3.54 -32.47
N LEU A 46 -23.03 -2.39 -32.19
CA LEU A 46 -23.38 -1.56 -31.03
C LEU A 46 -24.48 -0.52 -31.34
N GLY A 47 -24.87 -0.36 -32.60
CA GLY A 47 -25.91 0.59 -33.02
C GLY A 47 -25.50 2.06 -32.87
N VAL A 48 -24.20 2.37 -32.99
CA VAL A 48 -23.63 3.72 -32.75
C VAL A 48 -23.00 4.33 -34.00
N SER A 49 -22.84 5.66 -33.98
CA SER A 49 -22.06 6.36 -35.01
C SER A 49 -20.56 6.07 -34.89
N ARG A 50 -19.80 6.25 -35.98
CA ARG A 50 -18.33 6.15 -35.98
C ARG A 50 -17.67 7.15 -35.02
N GLY A 51 -18.21 8.37 -34.93
CA GLY A 51 -17.71 9.39 -34.02
C GLY A 51 -17.79 8.93 -32.56
N SER A 52 -18.98 8.47 -32.16
CA SER A 52 -19.22 7.96 -30.80
C SER A 52 -18.41 6.71 -30.50
N LEU A 53 -18.25 5.80 -31.48
CA LEU A 53 -17.39 4.62 -31.34
C LEU A 53 -15.94 5.03 -31.04
N ARG A 54 -15.40 5.99 -31.79
CA ARG A 54 -14.03 6.49 -31.58
C ARG A 54 -13.86 7.17 -30.22
N GLU A 55 -14.87 7.90 -29.75
CA GLU A 55 -14.85 8.51 -28.42
C GLU A 55 -14.86 7.47 -27.31
N GLY A 56 -15.74 6.47 -27.39
CA GLY A 56 -15.78 5.37 -26.42
C GLY A 56 -14.50 4.54 -26.42
N ILE A 57 -13.95 4.23 -27.59
CA ILE A 57 -12.65 3.54 -27.71
C ILE A 57 -11.53 4.39 -27.08
N ARG A 58 -11.48 5.70 -27.34
CA ARG A 58 -10.49 6.59 -26.71
C ARG A 58 -10.60 6.59 -25.18
N ALA A 59 -11.83 6.64 -24.65
CA ALA A 59 -12.05 6.56 -23.21
C ALA A 59 -11.54 5.24 -22.63
N LEU A 60 -11.83 4.11 -23.29
CA LEU A 60 -11.34 2.80 -22.87
C LEU A 60 -9.82 2.63 -23.00
N VAL A 61 -9.21 3.33 -23.96
CA VAL A 61 -7.74 3.41 -24.07
C VAL A 61 -7.15 4.21 -22.90
N ILE A 62 -7.76 5.33 -22.52
CA ILE A 62 -7.34 6.12 -21.35
C ILE A 62 -7.47 5.30 -20.06
N LEU A 63 -8.52 4.48 -19.95
CA LEU A 63 -8.74 3.59 -18.80
C LEU A 63 -7.82 2.34 -18.81
N GLY A 64 -6.99 2.15 -19.83
CA GLY A 64 -6.11 0.98 -19.94
C GLY A 64 -6.82 -0.34 -20.26
N VAL A 65 -8.12 -0.31 -20.58
CA VAL A 65 -8.87 -1.50 -21.02
C VAL A 65 -8.47 -1.90 -22.45
N LEU A 66 -8.21 -0.90 -23.28
CA LEU A 66 -7.76 -1.07 -24.66
C LEU A 66 -6.40 -0.43 -24.88
N GLU A 67 -5.67 -0.92 -25.87
CA GLU A 67 -4.46 -0.29 -26.39
C GLU A 67 -4.53 -0.14 -27.92
N THR A 68 -3.94 0.91 -28.47
CA THR A 68 -3.85 1.11 -29.92
C THR A 68 -2.43 0.84 -30.38
N ARG A 69 -2.26 -0.13 -31.28
CA ARG A 69 -0.99 -0.45 -31.92
C ARG A 69 -0.92 0.24 -33.28
N GLN A 70 0.03 1.15 -33.44
CA GLN A 70 0.12 2.02 -34.61
C GLN A 70 0.17 1.23 -35.92
N GLY A 71 -0.72 1.56 -36.85
CA GLY A 71 -0.80 0.92 -38.16
C GLY A 71 -1.38 -0.50 -38.16
N ASP A 72 -1.66 -1.06 -36.98
CA ASP A 72 -2.18 -2.42 -36.86
C ASP A 72 -3.64 -2.41 -36.42
N GLY A 73 -3.97 -1.94 -35.21
CA GLY A 73 -5.35 -1.92 -34.73
C GLY A 73 -5.47 -1.63 -33.23
N THR A 74 -6.68 -1.77 -32.71
CA THR A 74 -6.98 -1.65 -31.28
C THR A 74 -7.17 -3.02 -30.67
N TYR A 75 -6.59 -3.25 -29.50
CA TYR A 75 -6.56 -4.54 -28.82
C TYR A 75 -7.05 -4.39 -27.38
N VAL A 76 -7.64 -5.44 -26.82
CA VAL A 76 -7.85 -5.57 -25.38
C VAL A 76 -6.50 -5.77 -24.72
N THR A 77 -6.21 -5.03 -23.64
CA THR A 77 -4.95 -5.21 -22.88
C THR A 77 -4.92 -6.56 -22.16
N SER A 78 -3.89 -6.80 -21.34
CA SER A 78 -3.87 -7.92 -20.38
C SER A 78 -5.00 -7.86 -19.35
N LEU A 79 -5.62 -6.68 -19.17
CA LEU A 79 -6.60 -6.41 -18.10
C LEU A 79 -6.05 -6.74 -16.71
N ASP A 80 -4.73 -6.66 -16.54
CA ASP A 80 -4.09 -6.84 -15.25
C ASP A 80 -4.37 -5.64 -14.34
N ALA A 81 -4.31 -5.87 -13.04
CA ALA A 81 -4.65 -4.86 -12.04
C ALA A 81 -3.79 -3.59 -12.19
N THR A 82 -2.49 -3.71 -12.45
CA THR A 82 -1.59 -2.56 -12.57
C THR A 82 -2.03 -1.63 -13.69
N THR A 83 -2.38 -2.20 -14.85
CA THR A 83 -2.92 -1.43 -15.99
C THR A 83 -4.24 -0.75 -15.63
N LEU A 84 -5.18 -1.49 -15.03
CA LEU A 84 -6.53 -0.98 -14.72
C LEU A 84 -6.55 0.05 -13.59
N PHE A 85 -5.62 -0.02 -12.65
CA PHE A 85 -5.46 0.96 -11.57
C PHE A 85 -4.54 2.13 -11.95
N GLY A 86 -3.94 2.16 -13.14
CA GLY A 86 -3.09 3.26 -13.61
C GLY A 86 -3.67 4.67 -13.40
N PRO A 87 -4.97 4.92 -13.71
CA PRO A 87 -5.60 6.22 -13.46
C PRO A 87 -5.60 6.66 -11.99
N LEU A 88 -5.56 5.73 -11.04
CA LEU A 88 -5.44 6.06 -9.61
C LEU A 88 -4.09 6.70 -9.31
N GLY A 89 -3.01 6.23 -9.94
CA GLY A 89 -1.68 6.83 -9.81
C GLY A 89 -1.68 8.28 -10.29
N PHE A 90 -2.29 8.54 -11.46
CA PHE A 90 -2.46 9.91 -11.97
C PHE A 90 -3.30 10.80 -11.02
N LEU A 91 -4.39 10.28 -10.45
CA LEU A 91 -5.17 11.03 -9.45
C LEU A 91 -4.34 11.35 -8.21
N ALA A 92 -3.52 10.41 -7.73
CA ALA A 92 -2.59 10.61 -6.63
C ALA A 92 -1.46 11.59 -6.99
N GLU A 93 -1.10 11.71 -8.27
CA GLU A 93 -0.16 12.71 -8.78
C GLU A 93 -0.69 14.15 -8.70
N LEU A 94 -1.99 14.32 -8.93
CA LEU A 94 -2.65 15.61 -8.85
C LEU A 94 -2.93 16.07 -7.41
N GLN A 95 -2.83 15.17 -6.42
CA GLN A 95 -3.02 15.55 -5.02
C GLN A 95 -1.87 16.43 -4.53
N SER A 96 -2.22 17.43 -3.72
CA SER A 96 -1.26 18.33 -3.15
C SER A 96 -0.37 17.60 -2.13
N PRO A 97 0.87 18.09 -1.91
CA PRO A 97 1.76 17.63 -0.85
C PRO A 97 1.11 17.37 0.52
N GLU A 98 0.19 18.22 0.92
CA GLU A 98 -0.51 18.23 2.21
C GLU A 98 -1.49 17.05 2.29
N ASN A 99 -2.03 16.60 1.16
CA ASN A 99 -2.94 15.45 1.08
C ASN A 99 -2.21 14.10 1.15
N SER A 100 -0.88 14.08 1.21
CA SER A 100 -0.10 12.84 1.32
C SER A 100 -0.43 12.03 2.57
N VAL A 101 -0.87 12.69 3.66
CA VAL A 101 -1.35 12.02 4.88
C VAL A 101 -2.56 11.13 4.62
N HIS A 102 -3.49 11.55 3.75
CA HIS A 102 -4.65 10.74 3.40
C HIS A 102 -4.25 9.51 2.59
N LEU A 103 -3.23 9.62 1.73
CA LEU A 103 -2.70 8.47 1.00
C LEU A 103 -1.97 7.51 1.94
N LEU A 104 -1.24 8.03 2.93
CA LEU A 104 -0.61 7.21 4.00
C LEU A 104 -1.67 6.46 4.82
N ALA A 105 -2.81 7.10 5.13
CA ALA A 105 -3.92 6.42 5.82
C ALA A 105 -4.49 5.24 5.00
N VAL A 106 -4.55 5.36 3.67
CA VAL A 106 -4.92 4.23 2.79
C VAL A 106 -3.85 3.14 2.83
N ARG A 107 -2.57 3.50 2.73
CA ARG A 107 -1.45 2.54 2.86
C ARG A 107 -1.50 1.80 4.22
N ARG A 108 -1.83 2.50 5.31
CA ARG A 108 -1.96 1.90 6.66
C ARG A 108 -3.05 0.84 6.74
N VAL A 109 -4.07 0.88 5.87
CA VAL A 109 -5.10 -0.16 5.81
C VAL A 109 -4.64 -1.32 4.92
N LEU A 110 -4.02 -1.02 3.77
CA LEU A 110 -3.72 -2.03 2.75
C LEU A 110 -2.43 -2.80 3.02
N GLU A 111 -1.34 -2.13 3.40
CA GLU A 111 -0.03 -2.76 3.54
C GLU A 111 0.05 -3.76 4.69
N PRO A 112 -0.56 -3.53 5.86
CA PRO A 112 -0.60 -4.55 6.91
C PRO A 112 -1.31 -5.84 6.49
N GLU A 113 -2.42 -5.73 5.75
CA GLU A 113 -3.11 -6.91 5.22
C GLU A 113 -2.32 -7.56 4.09
N ALA A 114 -1.64 -6.78 3.24
CA ALA A 114 -0.72 -7.32 2.24
C ALA A 114 0.43 -8.10 2.91
N ALA A 115 1.02 -7.56 3.97
CA ALA A 115 2.09 -8.21 4.74
C ALA A 115 1.61 -9.49 5.44
N ALA A 116 0.41 -9.47 6.04
CA ALA A 116 -0.18 -10.67 6.64
C ALA A 116 -0.39 -11.78 5.61
N LYS A 117 -0.93 -11.44 4.44
CA LYS A 117 -1.10 -12.42 3.35
C LYS A 117 0.23 -12.88 2.77
N ALA A 118 1.21 -11.98 2.65
CA ALA A 118 2.55 -12.32 2.21
C ALA A 118 3.20 -13.32 3.16
N ALA A 119 3.07 -13.16 4.48
CA ALA A 119 3.61 -14.13 5.43
C ALA A 119 3.09 -15.57 5.20
N VAL A 120 1.89 -15.73 4.66
CA VAL A 120 1.31 -17.06 4.35
C VAL A 120 1.79 -17.60 2.99
N LEU A 121 2.07 -16.72 2.02
CA LEU A 121 2.24 -17.08 0.60
C LEU A 121 3.66 -16.87 0.06
N ILE A 122 4.51 -16.15 0.78
CA ILE A 122 5.82 -15.72 0.31
C ILE A 122 6.71 -16.92 -0.01
N SER A 123 7.38 -16.86 -1.16
CA SER A 123 8.31 -17.89 -1.61
C SER A 123 9.74 -17.64 -1.09
N ASP A 124 10.58 -18.66 -1.14
CA ASP A 124 12.02 -18.51 -0.83
C ASP A 124 12.71 -17.49 -1.76
N GLU A 125 12.26 -17.39 -3.01
CA GLU A 125 12.76 -16.43 -3.99
C GLU A 125 12.37 -14.99 -3.61
N ASP A 126 11.11 -14.77 -3.23
CA ASP A 126 10.63 -13.47 -2.74
C ASP A 126 11.35 -13.06 -1.44
N LEU A 127 11.58 -13.99 -0.52
CA LEU A 127 12.35 -13.75 0.71
C LEU A 127 13.80 -13.35 0.39
N ALA A 128 14.44 -14.05 -0.55
CA ALA A 128 15.79 -13.71 -0.99
C ALA A 128 15.85 -12.36 -1.72
N GLU A 129 14.81 -11.98 -2.45
CA GLU A 129 14.69 -10.64 -3.03
C GLU A 129 14.53 -9.56 -1.96
N ALA A 130 13.63 -9.76 -1.00
CA ALA A 130 13.43 -8.83 0.11
C ALA A 130 14.72 -8.64 0.93
N GLU A 131 15.44 -9.73 1.21
CA GLU A 131 16.74 -9.68 1.90
C GLU A 131 17.75 -8.82 1.11
N ARG A 132 17.92 -9.08 -0.19
CA ARG A 132 18.83 -8.28 -1.04
C ARG A 132 18.44 -6.80 -1.08
N VAL A 133 17.15 -6.48 -1.07
CA VAL A 133 16.68 -5.10 -1.02
C VAL A 133 17.11 -4.44 0.29
N LEU A 134 16.90 -5.11 1.43
CA LEU A 134 17.27 -4.56 2.73
C LEU A 134 18.79 -4.54 2.97
N ASP A 135 19.56 -5.49 2.42
CA ASP A 135 21.02 -5.47 2.46
C ASP A 135 21.59 -4.21 1.79
N ARG A 136 20.96 -3.74 0.70
CA ARG A 136 21.32 -2.44 0.09
C ARG A 136 21.07 -1.29 1.07
N GLY A 137 19.95 -1.31 1.80
CA GLY A 137 19.63 -0.31 2.82
C GLY A 137 20.64 -0.27 3.96
N ASP A 138 21.08 -1.44 4.44
CA ASP A 138 22.11 -1.53 5.49
C ASP A 138 23.45 -0.97 5.00
N ALA A 139 23.84 -1.29 3.76
CA ALA A 139 25.07 -0.74 3.16
C ALA A 139 25.03 0.80 3.04
N LEU A 140 23.86 1.39 2.76
CA LEU A 140 23.68 2.85 2.73
C LEU A 140 23.82 3.47 4.14
N LEU A 141 23.40 2.76 5.18
CA LEU A 141 23.51 3.22 6.58
C LEU A 141 24.92 3.11 7.17
N ASP A 142 25.74 2.24 6.62
CA ASP A 142 27.14 2.02 7.01
C ASP A 142 28.12 2.91 6.22
N ALA A 143 27.63 3.67 5.25
CA ALA A 143 28.42 4.65 4.52
C ALA A 143 28.98 5.75 5.46
N PRO A 144 30.15 6.33 5.15
CA PRO A 144 30.76 7.39 5.96
C PRO A 144 29.80 8.56 6.25
N GLU A 145 29.89 9.12 7.45
CA GLU A 145 29.03 10.24 7.89
C GLU A 145 29.08 11.42 6.91
N GLY A 146 27.91 11.87 6.45
CA GLY A 146 27.73 13.08 5.63
C GLY A 146 27.16 12.85 4.22
N GLU A 147 27.06 11.60 3.76
CA GLU A 147 26.57 11.26 2.41
C GLU A 147 25.52 10.13 2.44
N VAL A 148 24.50 10.25 3.29
CA VAL A 148 23.34 9.34 3.18
C VAL A 148 22.64 9.65 1.85
N ASP A 149 22.73 8.73 0.90
CA ASP A 149 21.98 8.81 -0.35
C ASP A 149 20.48 8.60 -0.05
N LEU A 150 19.79 9.73 0.10
CA LEU A 150 18.37 9.75 0.44
C LEU A 150 17.50 9.20 -0.68
N GLU A 151 17.89 9.38 -1.95
CA GLU A 151 17.14 8.86 -3.08
C GLU A 151 17.25 7.33 -3.10
N ALA A 152 18.46 6.79 -2.96
CA ALA A 152 18.67 5.35 -2.85
C ALA A 152 17.97 4.74 -1.61
N THR A 153 17.88 5.48 -0.50
CA THR A 153 17.12 5.06 0.68
C THR A 153 15.62 4.95 0.39
N ILE A 154 15.06 5.90 -0.36
CA ILE A 154 13.65 5.91 -0.76
C ILE A 154 13.34 4.79 -1.76
N ASP A 155 14.30 4.46 -2.64
CA ASP A 155 14.20 3.33 -3.56
C ASP A 155 14.18 2.00 -2.80
N VAL A 156 15.05 1.82 -1.79
CA VAL A 156 15.04 0.62 -0.93
C VAL A 156 13.69 0.45 -0.23
N ASP A 157 13.15 1.51 0.38
CA ASP A 157 11.82 1.47 1.01
C ASP A 157 10.76 1.08 -0.02
N THR A 158 10.77 1.72 -1.19
CA THR A 158 9.77 1.46 -2.24
C THR A 158 9.84 0.02 -2.75
N ASP A 159 11.04 -0.48 -3.03
CA ASP A 159 11.26 -1.84 -3.51
C ASP A 159 10.85 -2.89 -2.49
N PHE A 160 11.13 -2.67 -1.20
CA PHE A 160 10.74 -3.61 -0.15
C PHE A 160 9.22 -3.77 -0.07
N HIS A 161 8.50 -2.65 -0.07
CA HIS A 161 7.04 -2.65 -0.08
C HIS A 161 6.44 -3.32 -1.32
N ARG A 162 7.06 -3.15 -2.50
CA ARG A 162 6.66 -3.85 -3.74
C ARG A 162 6.78 -5.37 -3.60
N VAL A 163 7.89 -5.85 -3.04
CA VAL A 163 8.08 -7.30 -2.79
C VAL A 163 6.97 -7.83 -1.90
N VAL A 164 6.70 -7.18 -0.77
CA VAL A 164 5.65 -7.59 0.17
C VAL A 164 4.27 -7.56 -0.49
N ALA A 165 3.94 -6.49 -1.22
CA ALA A 165 2.65 -6.34 -1.88
C ALA A 165 2.43 -7.42 -2.95
N ARG A 166 3.45 -7.75 -3.74
CA ARG A 166 3.42 -8.83 -4.73
C ARG A 166 3.28 -10.20 -4.06
N ALA A 167 4.07 -10.46 -3.01
CA ALA A 167 4.02 -11.71 -2.25
C ALA A 167 2.67 -11.94 -1.55
N SER A 168 1.84 -10.92 -1.37
CA SER A 168 0.48 -11.05 -0.81
C SER A 168 -0.48 -11.91 -1.65
N GLY A 169 -0.09 -12.25 -2.89
CA GLY A 169 -0.92 -13.00 -3.84
C GLY A 169 -2.21 -12.27 -4.24
N ASN A 170 -2.31 -10.97 -3.98
CA ASN A 170 -3.44 -10.14 -4.38
C ASN A 170 -3.00 -9.06 -5.38
N PRO A 171 -3.23 -9.26 -6.69
CA PRO A 171 -2.85 -8.29 -7.72
C PRO A 171 -3.44 -6.90 -7.49
N ALA A 172 -4.64 -6.79 -6.91
CA ALA A 172 -5.25 -5.51 -6.61
C ALA A 172 -4.52 -4.77 -5.47
N PHE A 173 -4.05 -5.48 -4.45
CA PHE A 173 -3.21 -4.86 -3.41
C PHE A 173 -1.90 -4.36 -4.00
N ALA A 174 -1.20 -5.18 -4.78
CA ALA A 174 0.04 -4.80 -5.44
C ALA A 174 -0.15 -3.55 -6.32
N ALA A 175 -1.18 -3.52 -7.16
CA ALA A 175 -1.44 -2.41 -8.06
C ALA A 175 -1.81 -1.10 -7.32
N ILE A 176 -2.66 -1.17 -6.29
CA ILE A 176 -3.03 0.03 -5.52
C ILE A 176 -1.84 0.55 -4.72
N ILE A 177 -1.07 -0.33 -4.07
CA ILE A 177 0.13 0.07 -3.33
C ILE A 177 1.15 0.71 -4.28
N GLU A 178 1.39 0.13 -5.45
CA GLU A 178 2.27 0.68 -6.48
C GLU A 178 1.83 2.10 -6.91
N ALA A 179 0.54 2.30 -7.15
CA ALA A 179 -0.01 3.60 -7.52
C ALA A 179 0.18 4.68 -6.44
N LEU A 180 0.29 4.29 -5.16
CA LEU A 180 0.35 5.21 -4.02
C LEU A 180 1.77 5.42 -3.48
N ILE A 181 2.66 4.45 -3.61
CA ILE A 181 3.95 4.45 -2.91
C ILE A 181 4.90 5.57 -3.38
N GLY A 182 4.93 5.84 -4.70
CA GLY A 182 5.70 6.95 -5.27
C GLY A 182 5.21 8.32 -4.78
N ARG A 183 3.90 8.48 -4.56
CA ARG A 183 3.30 9.75 -4.12
C ARG A 183 3.51 10.07 -2.64
N THR A 184 3.83 9.06 -1.86
CA THR A 184 4.23 9.22 -0.45
C THR A 184 5.75 9.35 -0.27
N ALA A 185 6.54 9.22 -1.35
CA ALA A 185 8.00 9.30 -1.31
C ALA A 185 8.52 10.65 -0.76
N ARG A 186 7.90 11.77 -1.18
CA ARG A 186 8.31 13.11 -0.69
C ARG A 186 8.12 13.26 0.82
N ALA A 187 7.05 12.69 1.38
CA ALA A 187 6.82 12.73 2.83
C ALA A 187 7.87 11.89 3.58
N ARG A 188 8.21 10.70 3.05
CA ARG A 188 9.28 9.85 3.56
C ARG A 188 10.65 10.53 3.47
N LEU A 189 10.94 11.22 2.35
CA LEU A 189 12.17 11.98 2.14
C LEU A 189 12.28 13.15 3.13
N TRP A 190 11.20 13.90 3.31
CA TRP A 190 11.17 14.99 4.28
C TRP A 190 11.45 14.49 5.69
N ARG A 191 10.83 13.37 6.09
CA ARG A 191 11.13 12.70 7.36
C ARG A 191 12.58 12.27 7.45
N ALA A 192 13.13 11.64 6.42
CA ALA A 192 14.53 11.22 6.40
C ALA A 192 15.52 12.38 6.62
N ILE A 193 15.19 13.58 6.14
CA ILE A 193 16.01 14.79 6.31
C ILE A 193 15.86 15.41 7.71
N HIS A 194 14.64 15.46 8.25
CA HIS A 194 14.32 16.30 9.41
C HIS A 194 14.10 15.54 10.73
N ASP A 195 13.97 14.21 10.69
CA ASP A 195 13.79 13.36 11.87
C ASP A 195 15.07 12.53 12.09
N GLU A 196 15.88 12.94 13.07
CA GLU A 196 17.15 12.30 13.36
C GLU A 196 16.98 10.80 13.65
N GLY A 197 17.75 9.97 12.94
CA GLY A 197 17.69 8.52 13.06
C GLY A 197 16.47 7.87 12.37
N ALA A 198 15.61 8.63 11.69
CA ALA A 198 14.45 8.08 10.98
C ALA A 198 14.82 6.98 9.98
N VAL A 199 15.87 7.19 9.19
CA VAL A 199 16.32 6.20 8.19
C VAL A 199 16.70 4.88 8.87
N ARG A 200 17.50 4.93 9.94
CA ARG A 200 17.92 3.75 10.69
C ARG A 200 16.74 3.04 11.37
N ARG A 201 15.77 3.80 11.90
CA ARG A 201 14.54 3.25 12.48
C ARG A 201 13.68 2.55 11.42
N THR A 202 13.42 3.21 10.29
CA THR A 202 12.67 2.65 9.17
C THR A 202 13.30 1.34 8.68
N GLN A 203 14.62 1.31 8.50
CA GLN A 203 15.33 0.10 8.09
C GLN A 203 15.15 -1.05 9.11
N ALA A 204 15.26 -0.75 10.40
CA ALA A 204 15.03 -1.75 11.46
C ALA A 204 13.57 -2.25 11.48
N GLU A 205 12.60 -1.38 11.19
CA GLU A 205 11.18 -1.76 11.05
C GLU A 205 10.96 -2.68 9.85
N HIS A 206 11.56 -2.40 8.70
CA HIS A 206 11.50 -3.29 7.52
C HIS A 206 12.12 -4.66 7.81
N ARG A 207 13.28 -4.70 8.48
CA ARG A 207 13.90 -5.96 8.92
C ARG A 207 12.96 -6.75 9.84
N ALA A 208 12.28 -6.09 10.77
CA ALA A 208 11.32 -6.75 11.66
C ALA A 208 10.07 -7.29 10.92
N VAL A 209 9.65 -6.65 9.82
CA VAL A 209 8.64 -7.19 8.90
C VAL A 209 9.20 -8.42 8.18
N LEU A 210 10.39 -8.34 7.59
CA LEU A 210 11.01 -9.47 6.89
C LEU A 210 11.18 -10.70 7.78
N ASP A 211 11.59 -10.52 9.03
CA ASP A 211 11.67 -11.62 9.99
C ASP A 211 10.30 -12.27 10.23
N ALA A 212 9.23 -11.48 10.31
CA ALA A 212 7.88 -12.02 10.46
C ALA A 212 7.41 -12.79 9.20
N LEU A 213 7.79 -12.31 8.01
CA LEU A 213 7.53 -13.00 6.75
C LEU A 213 8.29 -14.34 6.68
N ARG A 214 9.56 -14.35 7.08
CA ARG A 214 10.42 -15.54 7.14
C ARG A 214 9.90 -16.57 8.15
N ASP A 215 9.38 -16.11 9.28
CA ASP A 215 8.75 -16.96 10.30
C ASP A 215 7.35 -17.44 9.89
N HIS A 216 6.83 -17.01 8.74
CA HIS A 216 5.46 -17.25 8.28
C HIS A 216 4.39 -16.87 9.32
N ASP A 217 4.61 -15.76 10.04
CA ASP A 217 3.71 -15.27 11.09
C ASP A 217 2.88 -14.08 10.57
N PRO A 218 1.63 -14.32 10.12
CA PRO A 218 0.79 -13.27 9.53
C PRO A 218 0.39 -12.17 10.52
N ASP A 219 0.19 -12.50 11.79
CA ASP A 219 -0.23 -11.53 12.79
C ASP A 219 0.94 -10.62 13.17
N ARG A 220 2.13 -11.19 13.35
CA ARG A 220 3.35 -10.41 13.56
C ARG A 220 3.66 -9.53 12.35
N ALA A 221 3.54 -10.05 11.12
CA ALA A 221 3.77 -9.26 9.90
C ALA A 221 2.80 -8.08 9.80
N ARG A 222 1.50 -8.31 10.08
CA ARG A 222 0.47 -7.25 10.13
C ARG A 222 0.83 -6.17 11.13
N ILE A 223 1.17 -6.55 12.36
CA ILE A 223 1.47 -5.59 13.43
C ILE A 223 2.72 -4.77 13.09
N ARG A 224 3.79 -5.43 12.61
CA ARG A 224 5.04 -4.74 12.24
C ARG A 224 4.83 -3.74 11.11
N MET A 225 4.12 -4.14 10.06
CA MET A 225 3.81 -3.25 8.95
C MET A 225 2.87 -2.11 9.38
N SER A 226 1.92 -2.36 10.28
CA SER A 226 1.04 -1.31 10.82
C SER A 226 1.82 -0.24 11.57
N VAL A 227 2.76 -0.65 12.42
CA VAL A 227 3.64 0.27 13.17
C VAL A 227 4.49 1.10 12.22
N HIS A 228 5.09 0.44 11.22
CA HIS A 228 5.94 1.11 10.23
C HIS A 228 5.18 2.22 9.48
N VAL A 229 4.02 1.90 8.89
CA VAL A 229 3.27 2.88 8.09
C VAL A 229 2.67 3.98 8.97
N LEU A 230 2.16 3.62 10.16
CA LEU A 230 1.60 4.59 11.11
C LEU A 230 2.64 5.61 11.55
N GLY A 231 3.88 5.20 11.82
CA GLY A 231 4.94 6.14 12.21
C GLY A 231 5.25 7.19 11.14
N VAL A 232 5.16 6.82 9.86
CA VAL A 232 5.30 7.77 8.74
C VAL A 232 4.07 8.68 8.62
N GLU A 233 2.86 8.13 8.80
CA GLU A 233 1.59 8.87 8.79
C GLU A 233 1.57 9.95 9.89
N GLU A 234 1.85 9.57 11.14
CA GLU A 234 1.85 10.48 12.30
C GLU A 234 2.88 11.60 12.15
N TYR A 235 4.10 11.25 11.69
CA TYR A 235 5.13 12.26 11.42
C TYR A 235 4.67 13.25 10.34
N THR A 236 4.08 12.74 9.26
CA THR A 236 3.58 13.58 8.16
C THR A 236 2.43 14.48 8.61
N ALA A 237 1.50 13.94 9.40
CA ALA A 237 0.38 14.69 9.97
C ALA A 237 0.85 15.82 10.90
N GLY A 238 1.84 15.54 11.75
CA GLY A 238 2.41 16.54 12.68
C GLY A 238 3.20 17.66 12.00
N HIS A 239 3.56 17.50 10.72
CA HIS A 239 4.37 18.45 9.95
C HIS A 239 3.66 18.98 8.69
N ALA A 240 2.37 18.67 8.51
CA ALA A 240 1.58 19.09 7.35
C ALA A 240 1.40 20.62 7.26
N ASP A 241 1.42 21.33 8.41
CA ASP A 241 1.24 22.79 8.49
C ASP A 241 2.56 23.59 8.33
N GLY A 242 3.72 22.90 8.33
CA GLY A 242 5.04 23.52 8.42
C GLY A 242 5.63 24.05 7.10
N THR A 243 5.01 23.79 5.95
CA THR A 243 5.48 24.27 4.64
C THR A 243 5.13 25.73 4.34
N SER A 244 4.46 26.44 5.26
CA SER A 244 4.02 27.83 5.07
C SER A 244 4.86 28.92 5.77
N SER A 245 5.85 28.60 6.62
CA SER A 245 6.57 29.63 7.41
C SER A 245 8.05 29.85 7.06
N GLY A 246 8.52 29.39 5.90
CA GLY A 246 9.91 29.56 5.45
C GLY A 246 10.26 30.96 4.89
N GLY A 247 9.59 32.03 5.31
CA GLY A 247 9.86 33.37 4.78
C GLY A 247 9.15 34.51 5.49
N ALA A 248 9.67 34.95 6.64
CA ALA A 248 9.71 36.35 7.08
C ALA A 248 10.31 36.47 8.49
N GLY A 249 11.29 37.36 8.67
CA GLY A 249 11.51 38.02 9.95
C GLY A 249 12.86 37.82 10.65
N LEU A 250 13.96 38.22 10.01
CA LEU A 250 15.07 38.82 10.76
C LEU A 250 14.68 40.26 11.11
N ALA A 251 14.41 40.54 12.39
CA ALA A 251 14.79 41.78 13.10
C ALA A 251 14.21 41.82 14.52
N ASP A 252 15.13 41.70 15.48
CA ASP A 252 15.34 42.55 16.66
C ASP A 252 14.23 42.78 17.72
N GLY A 253 14.66 42.76 18.97
CA GLY A 253 14.07 43.63 20.00
C GLY A 253 13.42 42.98 21.22
N SER A 254 14.25 42.75 22.24
CA SER A 254 13.97 43.05 23.65
C SER A 254 12.91 42.24 24.42
N ALA A 255 13.45 41.58 25.46
CA ALA A 255 12.79 41.05 26.64
C ALA A 255 11.67 41.90 27.23
N ALA A 256 10.58 41.23 27.62
CA ALA A 256 9.75 41.59 28.76
C ALA A 256 8.96 40.36 29.25
N ALA A 257 9.21 39.95 30.50
CA ALA A 257 8.28 39.11 31.26
C ALA A 257 7.04 39.93 31.64
N PRO A 258 5.87 39.30 31.80
CA PRO A 258 5.35 38.98 33.14
C PRO A 258 4.66 37.60 33.13
N GLY A 259 4.26 36.94 34.21
CA GLY A 259 3.91 37.34 35.56
C GLY A 259 2.86 36.33 36.03
N ALA A 260 2.98 35.88 37.27
CA ALA A 260 2.20 34.81 37.88
C ALA A 260 0.69 35.08 37.99
N ALA A 261 -0.11 34.03 37.78
CA ALA A 261 -1.41 33.74 38.42
C ALA A 261 -1.89 32.38 37.86
N GLY A 262 -2.43 31.41 38.58
CA GLY A 262 -2.79 31.31 39.98
C GLY A 262 -3.18 29.85 40.25
N ALA A 263 -2.84 29.37 41.43
CA ALA A 263 -3.18 28.04 41.92
C ALA A 263 -4.69 27.90 42.14
N ALA A 264 -5.25 26.74 41.79
CA ALA A 264 -6.46 26.22 42.40
C ALA A 264 -6.30 24.72 42.61
N SER A 265 -6.17 24.39 43.89
CA SER A 265 -6.07 23.06 44.49
C SER A 265 -7.38 22.27 44.38
N ALA A 266 -7.28 20.99 44.02
CA ALA A 266 -8.27 19.99 44.41
C ALA A 266 -7.55 18.71 44.85
N GLY A 267 -7.55 18.47 46.16
CA GLY A 267 -7.16 17.20 46.75
C GLY A 267 -8.38 16.52 47.37
N HIS A 268 -8.58 15.24 47.05
CA HIS A 268 -9.15 14.18 47.91
C HIS A 268 -9.11 12.88 47.08
N ALA A 269 -8.21 11.94 47.39
CA ALA A 269 -8.34 10.89 48.41
C ALA A 269 -9.37 9.81 48.03
N GLY A 270 -8.89 8.59 47.77
CA GLY A 270 -9.71 7.41 47.55
C GLY A 270 -8.92 6.20 47.04
N ALA A 271 -8.12 5.57 47.90
CA ALA A 271 -7.54 4.25 47.65
C ALA A 271 -8.62 3.14 47.80
N PRO A 272 -8.48 1.99 47.10
CA PRO A 272 -9.53 0.96 47.00
C PRO A 272 -9.41 -0.11 48.10
N PRO A 273 -10.47 -0.87 48.40
CA PRO A 273 -10.33 -2.08 49.20
C PRO A 273 -10.01 -3.30 48.34
N ALA A 274 -9.08 -4.09 48.86
CA ALA A 274 -8.73 -5.43 48.42
C ALA A 274 -9.86 -6.44 48.69
N ALA A 275 -9.99 -7.44 47.82
CA ALA A 275 -10.66 -8.70 48.13
C ALA A 275 -9.72 -9.86 47.78
N ALA A 276 -9.56 -10.75 48.75
CA ALA A 276 -8.63 -11.86 48.77
C ALA A 276 -9.28 -13.20 48.37
N ALA A 277 -8.40 -14.10 47.95
CA ALA A 277 -8.39 -15.55 48.21
C ALA A 277 -9.38 -16.47 47.46
N GLY A 278 -8.79 -17.37 46.69
CA GLY A 278 -9.39 -18.62 46.19
C GLY A 278 -8.29 -19.62 45.77
N SER A 279 -7.90 -20.47 46.71
CA SER A 279 -6.93 -21.59 46.64
C SER A 279 -7.22 -22.60 45.51
N ALA A 280 -6.24 -23.03 44.71
CA ALA A 280 -5.24 -24.10 44.91
C ALA A 280 -5.65 -25.52 44.45
N SER A 281 -4.64 -26.28 44.00
CA SER A 281 -4.60 -27.73 43.70
C SER A 281 -4.99 -28.12 42.25
N ALA A 282 -4.29 -28.99 41.52
CA ALA A 282 -3.41 -30.08 41.91
C ALA A 282 -2.38 -30.45 40.83
N ARG A 283 -1.26 -31.01 41.30
CA ARG A 283 -0.18 -31.66 40.56
C ARG A 283 -0.65 -32.97 39.89
N ARG A 284 -0.08 -33.32 38.72
CA ARG A 284 0.69 -34.57 38.51
C ARG A 284 1.24 -34.68 37.08
N ARG A 285 2.55 -34.80 36.96
CA ARG A 285 3.25 -35.51 35.88
C ARG A 285 3.55 -36.94 36.35
N PRO A 286 3.75 -37.88 35.42
CA PRO A 286 4.86 -38.82 35.57
C PRO A 286 5.78 -38.85 34.33
N ARG A 287 7.06 -39.15 34.60
CA ARG A 287 8.09 -39.60 33.64
C ARG A 287 8.23 -41.12 33.75
N SER A 288 8.44 -41.80 32.63
CA SER A 288 9.33 -43.00 32.44
C SER A 288 9.20 -43.47 30.98
N THR A 289 10.20 -43.35 30.09
CA THR A 289 11.37 -44.24 29.84
C THR A 289 11.07 -45.72 29.56
N SER A 290 11.22 -46.14 28.29
CA SER A 290 11.89 -47.37 27.79
C SER A 290 11.78 -47.36 26.26
N ALA A 291 12.84 -47.32 25.44
CA ALA A 291 13.83 -48.37 25.15
C ALA A 291 13.24 -49.60 24.42
N GLY A 292 13.59 -49.74 23.13
CA GLY A 292 13.36 -50.92 22.27
C GLY A 292 13.78 -50.58 20.83
N GLN A 293 15.07 -50.66 20.48
CA GLN A 293 15.74 -51.78 19.80
C GLN A 293 15.20 -52.18 18.42
N LYS A 294 16.03 -51.86 17.40
CA LYS A 294 16.54 -52.70 16.30
C LYS A 294 15.56 -53.63 15.55
N SER A 295 15.48 -53.40 14.23
CA SER A 295 15.68 -54.46 13.24
C SER A 295 16.29 -53.90 11.95
N ALA A 296 17.48 -54.40 11.65
CA ALA A 296 18.11 -54.34 10.33
C ALA A 296 17.50 -55.41 9.39
N GLY A 297 17.65 -55.22 8.09
CA GLY A 297 17.35 -56.23 7.07
C GLY A 297 17.14 -55.60 5.68
N THR A 298 18.20 -55.31 4.91
CA THR A 298 18.69 -56.13 3.78
C THR A 298 17.79 -56.04 2.53
N ALA A 299 18.10 -55.17 1.57
CA ALA A 299 18.89 -55.42 0.35
C ALA A 299 18.18 -56.30 -0.70
N ALA A 300 17.98 -55.77 -1.91
CA ALA A 300 18.42 -56.37 -3.19
C ALA A 300 17.84 -55.59 -4.39
N SER A 301 18.73 -55.40 -5.39
CA SER A 301 18.52 -55.00 -6.79
C SER A 301 18.28 -53.54 -7.13
#